data_AF-A0A956KT78-F1
#
_entry.id   AF-A0A956KT78-F1
#
_cell.length_a   1.000
_cell.length_b   1.000
_cell.length_c   1.000
_cell.angle_alpha   90.00
_cell.angle_beta   90.00
_cell.angle_gamma   90.00
#
_symmetry.space_group_name_H-M   'P 1'
#
loop_
_entity.id
_entity.type
_entity.pdbx_description
1 polymer ?
#
loop_
_entity_poly.entity_id
_entity_poly.type
_entity_poly.pdbx_seq_one_letter_code
_entity_poly.pdbx_strand_id
1 'polypeptide(L)'
;MSEVEATPLDGADQADLTKTLLRGESAFVERRPESRWAYPVWAMVVLSVFLAYHSFVMLVANLPGNGLAKTFHKDFLDGVHGHDYFRTAQLHQSWGMFAPNPNRTNAFIRVFVEDAQGDLWDFEQDIWEEDRYPYWFYDRRGKINRRLDGKKHYQSIYGAWVCREWERQHGGEPAKSVTFVKRWTKVPAPQEVLAKGGWDQWGAYKQTEQETITCKTTLNAQLPPYLRERYGLPPLEDEEAFRSVRQQTWWDKAEAERKKQEREAETAARREQLQADRDARKAERETRREQAEREAEPAPADDDENREGPVDDLDE
;
A
#
# COMPACT_ATOMS: atom_id res chain seq x y z
N MET A 1 -2.17 5.69 -34.67
CA MET A 1 -2.85 6.89 -34.15
C MET A 1 -3.56 7.53 -35.32
N SER A 2 -4.87 7.32 -35.43
CA SER A 2 -5.70 7.93 -36.48
C SER A 2 -6.29 9.19 -35.88
N GLU A 3 -5.91 10.36 -36.42
CA GLU A 3 -6.59 11.61 -36.11
C GLU A 3 -8.04 11.52 -36.62
N VAL A 4 -8.99 11.71 -35.71
CA VAL A 4 -10.39 11.91 -36.07
C VAL A 4 -10.58 13.41 -36.11
N GLU A 5 -10.52 13.99 -37.32
CA GLU A 5 -10.94 15.37 -37.54
C GLU A 5 -12.43 15.48 -37.26
N ALA A 6 -12.78 16.19 -36.19
CA ALA A 6 -14.14 16.56 -35.89
C ALA A 6 -14.56 17.69 -36.83
N THR A 7 -15.33 17.35 -37.86
CA THR A 7 -15.95 18.34 -38.75
C THR A 7 -16.89 19.23 -37.94
N PRO A 8 -16.74 20.57 -37.97
CA PRO A 8 -17.66 21.46 -37.26
C PRO A 8 -19.02 21.36 -37.94
N LEU A 9 -20.06 21.06 -37.18
CA LEU A 9 -21.44 21.15 -37.65
C LEU A 9 -21.75 22.63 -37.92
N ASP A 10 -22.08 22.95 -39.17
CA ASP A 10 -22.46 24.30 -39.60
C ASP A 10 -23.62 24.83 -38.74
N GLY A 11 -23.55 26.09 -38.34
CA GLY A 11 -24.51 26.74 -37.43
C GLY A 11 -25.98 26.77 -37.91
N ALA A 12 -26.24 26.37 -39.16
CA ALA A 12 -27.58 26.18 -39.70
C ALA A 12 -28.31 24.98 -39.05
N ASP A 13 -27.59 23.89 -38.72
CA ASP A 13 -28.19 22.67 -38.16
C ASP A 13 -28.56 22.82 -36.67
N GLN A 14 -27.85 23.66 -35.91
CA GLN A 14 -28.20 23.93 -34.50
C GLN A 14 -29.48 24.75 -34.35
N ALA A 15 -29.70 25.74 -35.24
CA ALA A 15 -30.93 26.51 -35.25
C ALA A 15 -32.15 25.64 -35.62
N ASP A 16 -31.94 24.64 -36.48
CA ASP A 16 -32.98 23.70 -36.90
C ASP A 16 -33.27 22.65 -35.83
N LEU A 17 -32.25 22.15 -35.12
CA LEU A 17 -32.43 21.29 -33.94
C LEU A 17 -33.24 21.99 -32.83
N THR A 18 -32.94 23.27 -32.58
CA THR A 18 -33.65 24.04 -31.55
C THR A 18 -35.11 24.29 -31.94
N LYS A 19 -35.40 24.53 -33.23
CA LYS A 19 -36.77 24.60 -33.75
C LYS A 19 -37.48 23.25 -33.72
N THR A 20 -36.79 22.17 -34.05
CA THR A 20 -37.36 20.82 -34.08
C THR A 20 -37.67 20.30 -32.68
N LEU A 21 -36.81 20.61 -31.69
CA LEU A 21 -37.02 20.23 -30.28
C LEU A 21 -38.10 21.06 -29.59
N LEU A 22 -38.31 22.32 -29.98
CA LEU A 22 -39.27 23.22 -29.30
C LEU A 22 -40.58 23.43 -30.06
N ARG A 23 -40.63 23.16 -31.37
CA ARG A 23 -41.79 23.44 -32.24
C ARG A 23 -42.11 22.32 -33.24
N GLY A 24 -41.50 21.13 -33.11
CA GLY A 24 -41.88 19.98 -33.93
C GLY A 24 -43.37 19.67 -33.76
N GLU A 25 -44.09 19.44 -34.87
CA GLU A 25 -45.44 18.90 -34.82
C GLU A 25 -45.41 17.58 -34.03
N SER A 26 -46.37 17.40 -33.13
CA SER A 26 -46.47 16.18 -32.34
C SER A 26 -46.61 14.98 -33.26
N ALA A 27 -45.52 14.24 -33.45
CA ALA A 27 -45.54 13.00 -34.21
C ALA A 27 -46.31 11.94 -33.42
N PHE A 28 -47.16 11.17 -34.11
CA PHE A 28 -47.79 9.99 -33.53
C PHE A 28 -46.69 8.97 -33.21
N VAL A 29 -46.37 8.84 -31.93
CA VAL A 29 -45.53 7.76 -31.44
C VAL A 29 -46.49 6.63 -31.09
N GLU A 30 -46.42 5.51 -31.81
CA GLU A 30 -47.07 4.27 -31.37
C GLU A 30 -46.68 4.05 -29.90
N ARG A 31 -47.68 3.90 -29.02
CA ARG A 31 -47.43 3.45 -27.65
C ARG A 31 -46.57 2.20 -27.79
N ARG A 32 -45.29 2.30 -27.39
CA ARG A 32 -44.43 1.12 -27.24
C ARG A 32 -45.28 0.06 -26.54
N PRO A 33 -45.25 -1.21 -26.99
CA PRO A 33 -46.04 -2.26 -26.36
C PRO A 33 -45.88 -2.11 -24.85
N GLU A 34 -47.02 -1.93 -24.18
CA GLU A 34 -47.11 -1.62 -22.76
C GLU A 34 -46.53 -2.81 -21.99
N SER A 35 -45.21 -2.92 -21.94
CA SER A 35 -44.58 -3.79 -20.97
C SER A 35 -45.06 -3.25 -19.63
N ARG A 36 -45.74 -4.09 -18.85
CA ARG A 36 -46.18 -3.77 -17.48
C ARG A 36 -45.09 -3.13 -16.62
N TRP A 37 -43.85 -3.30 -17.04
CA TRP A 37 -42.64 -2.92 -16.36
C TRP A 37 -41.69 -2.19 -17.30
N ALA A 38 -41.06 -1.14 -16.80
CA ALA A 38 -40.03 -0.39 -17.53
C ALA A 38 -38.75 -1.20 -17.81
N TYR A 39 -38.56 -2.31 -17.10
CA TYR A 39 -37.39 -3.18 -17.19
C TYR A 39 -37.82 -4.64 -17.37
N PRO A 40 -36.99 -5.48 -18.01
CA PRO A 40 -37.27 -6.90 -18.09
C PRO A 40 -37.28 -7.54 -16.70
N VAL A 41 -38.11 -8.57 -16.51
CA VAL A 41 -38.30 -9.23 -15.21
C VAL A 41 -36.97 -9.71 -14.61
N TRP A 42 -36.04 -10.22 -15.42
CA TRP A 42 -34.74 -10.67 -14.92
C TRP A 42 -33.93 -9.52 -14.29
N ALA A 43 -34.02 -8.30 -14.81
CA ALA A 43 -33.33 -7.15 -14.25
C ALA A 43 -33.92 -6.78 -12.88
N MET A 44 -35.25 -6.91 -12.72
CA MET A 44 -35.89 -6.73 -11.41
C MET A 44 -35.45 -7.79 -10.41
N VAL A 45 -35.34 -9.04 -10.84
CA VAL A 45 -34.87 -10.14 -9.97
C VAL A 45 -33.44 -9.86 -9.51
N VAL A 46 -32.53 -9.52 -10.43
CA VAL A 46 -31.13 -9.17 -10.10
C VAL A 46 -31.07 -8.00 -9.12
N LEU A 47 -31.82 -6.91 -9.39
CA LEU A 47 -31.86 -5.75 -8.50
C LEU A 47 -32.45 -6.10 -7.13
N SER A 48 -33.49 -6.93 -7.07
CA SER A 48 -34.13 -7.35 -5.83
C SER A 48 -33.18 -8.20 -4.98
N VAL A 49 -32.45 -9.12 -5.61
CA VAL A 49 -31.40 -9.92 -4.94
C VAL A 49 -30.29 -9.01 -4.40
N PHE A 50 -29.85 -8.02 -5.19
CA PHE A 50 -28.85 -7.06 -4.73
C PHE A 50 -29.36 -6.23 -3.53
N LEU A 51 -30.58 -5.70 -3.58
CA LEU A 51 -31.17 -4.92 -2.50
C LEU A 51 -31.33 -5.76 -1.23
N ALA A 52 -31.76 -7.02 -1.37
CA ALA A 52 -31.83 -7.96 -0.26
C ALA A 52 -30.44 -8.20 0.33
N TYR A 53 -29.45 -8.56 -0.49
CA TYR A 53 -28.05 -8.73 -0.08
C TYR A 53 -27.52 -7.50 0.67
N HIS A 54 -27.64 -6.31 0.08
CA HIS A 54 -27.19 -5.06 0.69
C HIS A 54 -27.87 -4.82 2.04
N SER A 55 -29.19 -5.02 2.12
CA SER A 55 -29.96 -4.82 3.35
C SER A 55 -29.54 -5.77 4.45
N PHE A 56 -29.38 -7.07 4.15
CA PHE A 56 -28.93 -8.06 5.14
C PHE A 56 -27.50 -7.80 5.61
N VAL A 57 -26.58 -7.52 4.69
CA VAL A 57 -25.19 -7.18 5.02
C VAL A 57 -25.12 -5.90 5.88
N MET A 58 -25.92 -4.88 5.56
CA MET A 58 -26.05 -3.67 6.38
C MET A 58 -26.60 -3.96 7.77
N LEU A 59 -27.69 -4.73 7.88
CA LEU A 59 -28.31 -5.05 9.16
C LEU A 59 -27.34 -5.83 10.06
N VAL A 60 -26.70 -6.87 9.52
CA VAL A 60 -25.76 -7.71 10.31
C VAL A 60 -24.50 -6.93 10.68
N ALA A 61 -23.96 -6.09 9.80
CA ALA A 61 -22.79 -5.28 10.12
C ALA A 61 -23.04 -4.24 11.24
N ASN A 62 -24.30 -3.85 11.46
CA ASN A 62 -24.68 -2.97 12.57
C ASN A 62 -24.96 -3.74 13.87
N LEU A 63 -24.99 -5.07 13.86
CA LEU A 63 -25.08 -5.87 15.09
C LEU A 63 -23.76 -5.78 15.87
N PRO A 64 -23.80 -5.86 17.21
CA PRO A 64 -22.58 -5.86 18.00
C PRO A 64 -21.73 -7.09 17.67
N GLY A 65 -20.46 -6.88 17.33
CA GLY A 65 -19.48 -7.97 17.12
C GLY A 65 -19.06 -8.68 18.41
N ASN A 66 -19.68 -8.34 19.55
CA ASN A 66 -19.41 -8.88 20.87
C ASN A 66 -20.71 -9.41 21.50
N GLY A 67 -20.59 -10.32 22.47
CA GLY A 67 -21.74 -10.90 23.18
C GLY A 67 -22.44 -12.01 22.40
N LEU A 68 -23.75 -12.13 22.57
CA LEU A 68 -24.56 -13.26 22.06
C LEU A 68 -24.62 -13.33 20.52
N ALA A 69 -24.50 -12.20 19.82
CA ALA A 69 -24.56 -12.14 18.36
C ALA A 69 -23.20 -12.34 17.68
N LYS A 70 -22.10 -12.49 18.43
CA LYS A 70 -20.73 -12.50 17.89
C LYS A 70 -20.51 -13.57 16.82
N THR A 71 -20.93 -14.81 17.11
CA THR A 71 -20.72 -15.94 16.20
C THR A 71 -21.51 -15.75 14.91
N PHE A 72 -22.80 -15.41 15.01
CA PHE A 72 -23.64 -15.14 13.85
C PHE A 72 -23.14 -13.95 13.02
N HIS A 73 -22.76 -12.83 13.67
CA HIS A 73 -22.19 -11.67 13.00
C HIS A 73 -20.98 -12.08 12.15
N LYS A 74 -20.01 -12.74 12.78
CA LYS A 74 -18.77 -13.14 12.13
C LYS A 74 -19.04 -14.12 10.97
N ASP A 75 -19.73 -15.22 11.26
CA ASP A 75 -19.93 -16.29 10.28
C ASP A 75 -20.76 -15.81 9.08
N PHE A 76 -21.77 -14.97 9.31
CA PHE A 76 -22.56 -14.38 8.23
C PHE A 76 -21.71 -13.44 7.36
N LEU A 77 -21.01 -12.47 7.96
CA LEU A 77 -20.22 -11.50 7.19
C LEU A 77 -19.05 -12.15 6.45
N ASP A 78 -18.39 -13.14 7.05
CA ASP A 78 -17.32 -13.90 6.39
C ASP A 78 -17.90 -14.73 5.24
N GLY A 79 -19.04 -15.41 5.46
CA GLY A 79 -19.67 -16.27 4.46
C GLY A 79 -20.21 -15.52 3.23
N VAL A 80 -20.68 -14.28 3.39
CA VAL A 80 -21.21 -13.47 2.28
C VAL A 80 -20.21 -12.42 1.76
N HIS A 81 -18.95 -12.51 2.19
CA HIS A 81 -17.90 -11.53 1.90
C HIS A 81 -18.33 -10.07 2.22
N GLY A 82 -19.13 -9.89 3.27
CA GLY A 82 -19.70 -8.60 3.66
C GLY A 82 -18.61 -7.56 3.93
N HIS A 83 -17.51 -7.93 4.59
CA HIS A 83 -16.40 -7.01 4.85
C HIS A 83 -15.74 -6.49 3.57
N ASP A 84 -15.57 -7.34 2.56
CA ASP A 84 -15.01 -6.94 1.27
C ASP A 84 -15.98 -6.08 0.48
N TYR A 85 -17.28 -6.40 0.53
CA TYR A 85 -18.33 -5.56 -0.04
C TYR A 85 -18.32 -4.15 0.56
N PHE A 86 -18.31 -4.02 1.89
CA PHE A 86 -18.23 -2.72 2.58
C PHE A 86 -16.98 -1.92 2.20
N ARG A 87 -15.83 -2.59 2.12
CA ARG A 87 -14.55 -1.96 1.76
C ARG A 87 -14.55 -1.48 0.31
N THR A 88 -15.06 -2.31 -0.61
CA THR A 88 -15.08 -2.02 -2.05
C THR A 88 -16.11 -0.93 -2.39
N ALA A 89 -17.29 -1.00 -1.78
CA ALA A 89 -18.35 -0.01 -1.94
C ALA A 89 -18.13 1.27 -1.09
N GLN A 90 -17.04 1.33 -0.31
CA GLN A 90 -16.72 2.44 0.60
C GLN A 90 -17.84 2.79 1.59
N LEU A 91 -18.65 1.80 1.98
CA LEU A 91 -19.77 1.92 2.92
C LEU A 91 -19.32 1.91 4.39
N HIS A 92 -18.01 1.78 4.64
CA HIS A 92 -17.46 1.75 6.00
C HIS A 92 -17.49 3.14 6.64
N GLN A 93 -18.50 3.40 7.47
CA GLN A 93 -18.61 4.63 8.26
C GLN A 93 -18.08 4.41 9.69
N SER A 94 -17.20 5.28 10.16
CA SER A 94 -16.68 5.21 11.53
C SER A 94 -17.72 5.79 12.52
N TRP A 95 -18.54 4.93 13.12
CA TRP A 95 -19.49 5.32 14.18
C TRP A 95 -18.85 5.53 15.55
N GLY A 96 -17.54 5.31 15.68
CA GLY A 96 -16.81 5.46 16.96
C GLY A 96 -16.86 6.85 17.59
N MET A 97 -17.22 7.89 16.82
CA MET A 97 -17.49 9.24 17.38
C MET A 97 -18.80 9.32 18.17
N PHE A 98 -19.75 8.39 17.94
CA PHE A 98 -21.03 8.32 18.64
C PHE A 98 -21.08 7.20 19.68
N ALA A 99 -19.99 6.47 19.88
CA ALA A 99 -19.91 5.46 20.93
C ALA A 99 -20.08 6.14 22.31
N PRO A 100 -20.68 5.47 23.31
CA PRO A 100 -20.86 6.04 24.66
C PRO A 100 -19.58 6.54 25.32
N ASN A 101 -18.42 6.06 24.87
CA ASN A 101 -17.10 6.51 25.30
C ASN A 101 -16.23 6.80 24.05
N PRO A 102 -16.35 7.99 23.45
CA PRO A 102 -15.55 8.34 22.29
C PRO A 102 -14.07 8.44 22.68
N ASN A 103 -13.17 8.37 21.70
CA ASN A 103 -11.75 8.60 21.98
C ASN A 103 -11.57 10.02 22.53
N ARG A 104 -11.01 10.10 23.75
CA ARG A 104 -10.74 11.35 24.47
C ARG A 104 -9.36 11.92 24.16
N THR A 105 -8.69 11.45 23.12
CA THR A 105 -7.35 11.92 22.75
C THR A 105 -7.45 12.77 21.49
N ASN A 106 -7.16 14.06 21.62
CA ASN A 106 -6.95 14.93 20.47
C ASN A 106 -5.46 14.94 20.15
N ALA A 107 -5.09 14.68 18.90
CA ALA A 107 -3.71 14.62 18.44
C ALA A 107 -3.55 15.46 17.17
N PHE A 108 -2.44 16.20 17.10
CA PHE A 108 -2.12 17.12 16.02
C PHE A 108 -0.63 17.05 15.74
N ILE A 109 -0.26 17.33 14.50
CA ILE A 109 1.12 17.38 14.07
C ILE A 109 1.54 18.83 13.89
N ARG A 110 2.63 19.20 14.58
CA ARG A 110 3.44 20.39 14.28
C ARG A 110 4.58 19.97 13.36
N VAL A 111 4.97 20.89 12.50
CA VAL A 111 5.97 20.65 11.47
C VAL A 111 7.04 21.68 11.68
N PHE A 112 8.21 21.23 12.11
CA PHE A 112 9.36 22.10 12.28
C PHE A 112 10.31 21.93 11.11
N VAL A 113 10.90 23.03 10.67
CA VAL A 113 11.91 23.06 9.61
C VAL A 113 13.21 23.54 10.23
N GLU A 114 14.26 22.74 10.10
CA GLU A 114 15.63 23.13 10.44
C GLU A 114 16.25 23.74 9.19
N ASP A 115 16.67 25.00 9.27
CA ASP A 115 17.29 25.71 8.16
C ASP A 115 18.75 25.26 7.92
N ALA A 116 19.47 25.95 7.03
CA ALA A 116 20.85 25.64 6.71
C ALA A 116 21.82 25.99 7.86
N GLN A 117 21.43 26.94 8.72
CA GLN A 117 22.18 27.45 9.85
C GLN A 117 21.96 26.60 11.11
N GLY A 118 20.91 25.77 11.13
CA GLY A 118 20.51 24.93 12.24
C GLY A 118 19.44 25.54 13.14
N ASP A 119 18.85 26.68 12.76
CA ASP A 119 17.74 27.28 13.48
C ASP A 119 16.44 26.53 13.16
N LEU A 120 15.61 26.36 14.20
CA LEU A 120 14.36 25.61 14.12
C LEU A 120 13.18 26.56 13.97
N TRP A 121 12.50 26.46 12.83
CA TRP A 121 11.34 27.25 12.48
C TRP A 121 10.07 26.41 12.59
N ASP A 122 9.00 26.95 13.18
CA ASP A 122 7.68 26.35 12.98
C ASP A 122 7.21 26.69 11.56
N PHE A 123 6.72 25.68 10.84
CA PHE A 123 6.19 25.89 9.50
C PHE A 123 4.76 26.45 9.51
N GLU A 124 4.19 26.69 10.70
CA GLU A 124 2.90 27.36 10.96
C GLU A 124 1.72 26.71 10.19
N GLN A 125 1.83 25.41 9.88
CA GLN A 125 0.76 24.60 9.26
C GLN A 125 -0.08 23.86 10.31
N ASP A 126 0.13 24.17 11.58
CA ASP A 126 -0.61 23.56 12.66
C ASP A 126 -2.04 24.14 12.76
N ILE A 127 -2.92 23.38 13.42
CA ILE A 127 -4.35 23.70 13.56
C ILE A 127 -4.61 24.78 14.62
N TRP A 128 -3.58 25.23 15.31
CA TRP A 128 -3.63 25.83 16.63
C TRP A 128 -2.99 27.22 16.71
N GLU A 129 -2.15 27.61 15.76
CA GLU A 129 -1.50 28.92 15.75
C GLU A 129 -2.42 30.01 15.20
N GLU A 130 -3.22 29.67 14.18
CA GLU A 130 -4.44 30.41 13.87
C GLU A 130 -5.59 29.69 14.58
N ASP A 131 -6.18 30.28 15.63
CA ASP A 131 -7.36 29.82 16.40
C ASP A 131 -8.60 29.55 15.51
N ARG A 132 -8.52 28.61 14.57
CA ARG A 132 -9.62 28.23 13.65
C ARG A 132 -10.56 27.22 14.29
N TYR A 133 -10.63 27.18 15.62
CA TYR A 133 -11.56 26.34 16.36
C TYR A 133 -12.72 27.18 16.92
N PRO A 134 -13.98 26.86 16.62
CA PRO A 134 -14.47 25.73 15.83
C PRO A 134 -14.37 25.95 14.30
N TYR A 135 -14.08 24.87 13.58
CA TYR A 135 -14.07 24.87 12.12
C TYR A 135 -15.49 24.90 11.57
N TRP A 136 -15.89 26.03 10.97
CA TRP A 136 -17.14 26.10 10.20
C TRP A 136 -17.01 25.39 8.84
N PHE A 137 -15.81 25.40 8.26
CA PHE A 137 -15.51 24.73 7.00
C PHE A 137 -14.29 23.83 7.16
N TYR A 138 -14.43 22.60 6.67
CA TYR A 138 -13.36 21.63 6.68
C TYR A 138 -12.41 21.93 5.52
N ASP A 139 -11.29 22.58 5.81
CA ASP A 139 -10.29 22.89 4.80
C ASP A 139 -9.43 21.66 4.44
N ARG A 140 -8.75 21.73 3.29
CA ARG A 140 -7.88 20.64 2.84
C ARG A 140 -6.65 20.48 3.73
N ARG A 141 -6.16 21.57 4.37
CA ARG A 141 -4.97 21.54 5.22
C ARG A 141 -5.22 20.76 6.51
N GLY A 142 -6.35 20.99 7.20
CA GLY A 142 -6.75 20.21 8.37
C GLY A 142 -6.95 18.73 8.05
N LYS A 143 -7.46 18.41 6.85
CA LYS A 143 -7.53 17.01 6.37
C LYS A 143 -6.16 16.37 6.22
N ILE A 144 -5.18 17.11 5.70
CA ILE A 144 -3.80 16.63 5.53
C ILE A 144 -3.18 16.43 6.92
N ASN A 145 -3.25 17.42 7.82
CA ASN A 145 -2.66 17.34 9.17
C ASN A 145 -3.17 16.10 9.93
N ARG A 146 -4.49 15.85 9.91
CA ARG A 146 -5.08 14.63 10.51
C ARG A 146 -4.61 13.31 9.88
N ARG A 147 -4.20 13.32 8.62
CA ARG A 147 -3.65 12.13 7.94
C ARG A 147 -2.16 11.92 8.19
N LEU A 148 -1.43 12.93 8.63
CA LEU A 148 -0.02 12.83 8.96
C LEU A 148 0.21 12.05 10.26
N ASP A 149 -0.69 12.14 11.24
CA ASP A 149 -0.46 11.53 12.56
C ASP A 149 -0.21 10.02 12.48
N GLY A 150 1.00 9.62 12.89
CA GLY A 150 1.42 8.22 13.00
C GLY A 150 1.66 7.51 11.66
N LYS A 151 1.62 8.22 10.52
CA LYS A 151 1.78 7.61 9.19
C LYS A 151 3.04 8.10 8.49
N LYS A 152 4.14 7.37 8.68
CA LYS A 152 5.47 7.67 8.13
C LYS A 152 5.48 7.95 6.62
N HIS A 153 4.77 7.17 5.81
CA HIS A 153 4.76 7.38 4.36
C HIS A 153 4.09 8.70 3.94
N TYR A 154 3.02 9.12 4.63
CA TYR A 154 2.40 10.43 4.38
C TYR A 154 3.31 11.56 4.86
N GLN A 155 3.96 11.39 6.02
CA GLN A 155 4.95 12.33 6.53
C GLN A 155 6.11 12.50 5.56
N SER A 156 6.65 11.41 5.01
CA SER A 156 7.73 11.45 4.01
C SER A 156 7.38 12.31 2.80
N ILE A 157 6.21 12.08 2.19
CA ILE A 157 5.75 12.82 1.01
C ILE A 157 5.47 14.29 1.37
N TYR A 158 4.83 14.53 2.51
CA TYR A 158 4.49 15.86 2.95
C TYR A 158 5.73 16.67 3.34
N GLY A 159 6.68 16.09 4.07
CA GLY A 159 7.92 16.77 4.42
C GLY A 159 8.80 17.01 3.20
N ALA A 160 8.80 16.13 2.20
CA ALA A 160 9.42 16.45 0.90
C ALA A 160 8.77 17.67 0.24
N TRP A 161 7.45 17.84 0.36
CA TRP A 161 6.79 19.07 -0.09
C TRP A 161 7.17 20.29 0.76
N VAL A 162 7.28 20.15 2.09
CA VAL A 162 7.72 21.22 3.00
C VAL A 162 9.14 21.68 2.64
N CYS A 163 10.07 20.76 2.39
CA CYS A 163 11.43 21.10 1.94
C CYS A 163 11.41 21.95 0.66
N ARG A 164 10.61 21.56 -0.36
CA ARG A 164 10.47 22.32 -1.60
C ARG A 164 9.83 23.68 -1.39
N GLU A 165 8.81 23.74 -0.54
CA GLU A 165 8.09 24.97 -0.24
C GLU A 165 8.98 25.94 0.54
N TRP A 166 9.82 25.42 1.44
CA TRP A 166 10.86 26.17 2.14
C TRP A 166 11.87 26.75 1.15
N GLU A 167 12.46 25.93 0.28
CA GLU A 167 13.37 26.38 -0.79
C GLU A 167 12.74 27.48 -1.64
N ARG A 168 11.45 27.33 -1.98
CA ARG A 168 10.72 28.32 -2.79
C ARG A 168 10.58 29.66 -2.07
N GLN A 169 10.36 29.66 -0.76
CA GLN A 169 10.13 30.88 0.03
C GLN A 169 11.44 31.56 0.46
N HIS A 170 12.54 30.80 0.59
CA HIS A 170 13.84 31.28 1.10
C HIS A 170 14.87 31.45 -0.03
N GLY A 171 14.46 31.98 -1.18
CA GLY A 171 15.39 32.35 -2.25
C GLY A 171 16.17 31.16 -2.87
N GLY A 172 15.67 29.94 -2.72
CA GLY A 172 16.30 28.73 -3.23
C GLY A 172 17.26 28.04 -2.26
N GLU A 173 17.36 28.51 -1.01
CA GLU A 173 18.14 27.90 0.05
C GLU A 173 17.42 26.65 0.62
N PRO A 174 18.07 25.46 0.60
CA PRO A 174 17.46 24.24 1.10
C PRO A 174 17.44 24.16 2.62
N ALA A 175 16.31 23.74 3.17
CA ALA A 175 16.25 23.30 4.56
C ALA A 175 17.14 22.07 4.77
N LYS A 176 17.66 21.89 5.99
CA LYS A 176 18.44 20.71 6.36
C LYS A 176 17.53 19.54 6.68
N SER A 177 16.52 19.75 7.51
CA SER A 177 15.58 18.71 7.91
C SER A 177 14.18 19.25 8.22
N VAL A 178 13.19 18.35 8.16
CA VAL A 178 11.81 18.62 8.57
C VAL A 178 11.41 17.60 9.62
N THR A 179 11.07 18.06 10.83
CA THR A 179 10.70 17.21 11.96
C THR A 179 9.22 17.32 12.25
N PHE A 180 8.54 16.18 12.38
CA PHE A 180 7.16 16.12 12.82
C PHE A 180 7.08 15.90 14.32
N VAL A 181 6.34 16.77 15.01
CA VAL A 181 6.09 16.64 16.44
C VAL A 181 4.60 16.42 16.66
N LYS A 182 4.26 15.27 17.23
CA LYS A 182 2.90 14.98 17.67
C LYS A 182 2.63 15.68 18.98
N ARG A 183 1.76 16.68 18.94
CA ARG A 183 1.15 17.30 20.11
C ARG A 183 -0.19 16.62 20.37
N TRP A 184 -0.36 16.02 21.55
CA TRP A 184 -1.62 15.39 21.91
C TRP A 184 -2.07 15.74 23.32
N THR A 185 -3.39 15.84 23.49
CA THR A 185 -4.05 16.19 24.75
C THR A 185 -5.09 15.14 25.06
N LYS A 186 -5.16 14.70 26.32
CA LYS A 186 -6.23 13.83 26.79
C LYS A 186 -7.34 14.68 27.40
N VAL A 187 -8.50 14.72 26.76
CA VAL A 187 -9.72 15.35 27.26
C VAL A 187 -10.09 14.66 28.59
N PRO A 188 -10.20 15.38 29.72
CA PRO A 188 -10.59 14.83 31.01
C PRO A 188 -12.05 14.34 31.01
N ALA A 189 -12.45 13.61 32.06
CA ALA A 189 -13.81 13.09 32.13
C ALA A 189 -14.75 14.27 32.43
N PRO A 190 -16.03 14.25 31.99
CA PRO A 190 -16.95 15.35 32.25
C PRO A 190 -17.03 15.72 33.74
N GLN A 191 -16.98 14.73 34.64
CA GLN A 191 -16.97 14.95 36.09
C GLN A 191 -15.72 15.71 36.57
N GLU A 192 -14.55 15.43 36.00
CA GLU A 192 -13.30 16.14 36.34
C GLU A 192 -13.30 17.58 35.82
N VAL A 193 -13.84 17.81 34.61
CA VAL A 193 -13.98 19.14 34.01
C VAL A 193 -14.91 20.01 34.83
N LEU A 194 -16.08 19.47 35.21
CA LEU A 194 -17.07 20.17 36.03
C LEU A 194 -16.53 20.51 37.42
N ALA A 195 -15.82 19.57 38.06
CA ALA A 195 -15.21 19.81 39.37
C ALA A 195 -14.12 20.89 39.34
N LYS A 196 -13.39 21.02 38.22
CA LYS A 196 -12.32 22.01 38.05
C LYS A 196 -12.79 23.36 37.50
N GLY A 197 -14.08 23.50 37.18
CA GLY A 197 -14.63 24.73 36.61
C GLY A 197 -14.23 24.98 35.15
N GLY A 198 -13.75 23.96 34.44
CA GLY A 198 -13.29 24.06 33.06
C GLY A 198 -12.10 23.16 32.75
N TRP A 199 -11.72 23.12 31.47
CA TRP A 199 -10.52 22.43 31.01
C TRP A 199 -9.78 23.32 30.02
N ASP A 200 -8.53 23.64 30.35
CA ASP A 200 -7.61 24.29 29.42
C ASP A 200 -6.90 23.22 28.58
N GLN A 201 -7.24 23.17 27.30
CA GLN A 201 -6.64 22.28 26.32
C GLN A 201 -5.19 22.69 25.97
N TRP A 202 -4.83 23.95 26.23
CA TRP A 202 -3.58 24.55 25.79
C TRP A 202 -2.40 24.29 26.73
N GLY A 203 -2.66 24.13 28.04
CA GLY A 203 -1.63 23.78 29.02
C GLY A 203 -1.44 22.27 29.24
N ALA A 204 -2.37 21.42 28.81
CA ALA A 204 -2.39 19.99 29.15
C ALA A 204 -1.93 19.05 28.03
N TYR A 205 -1.01 19.50 27.17
CA TYR A 205 -0.53 18.72 26.04
C TYR A 205 0.76 17.96 26.35
N LYS A 206 0.96 16.85 25.66
CA LYS A 206 2.21 16.11 25.59
C LYS A 206 2.74 16.20 24.17
N GLN A 207 4.06 16.25 24.03
CA GLN A 207 4.73 16.23 22.74
C GLN A 207 5.54 14.96 22.59
N THR A 208 5.59 14.45 21.37
CA THR A 208 6.40 13.30 21.00
C THR A 208 6.87 13.51 19.57
N GLU A 209 8.19 13.52 19.38
CA GLU A 209 8.79 13.54 18.05
C GLU A 209 8.41 12.28 17.29
N GLN A 210 8.12 12.43 16.00
CA GLN A 210 7.76 11.34 15.10
C GLN A 210 8.90 11.11 14.10
N GLU A 211 8.67 11.44 12.83
CA GLU A 211 9.67 11.28 11.79
C GLU A 211 10.43 12.59 11.58
N THR A 212 11.74 12.47 11.34
CA THR A 212 12.58 13.57 10.84
C THR A 212 13.03 13.21 9.44
N ILE A 213 12.79 14.12 8.51
CA ILE A 213 13.10 13.95 7.09
C ILE A 213 14.27 14.84 6.75
N THR A 214 15.33 14.25 6.23
CA THR A 214 16.46 15.03 5.70
C THR A 214 16.15 15.48 4.29
N CYS A 215 16.10 16.80 4.06
CA CYS A 215 15.69 17.34 2.78
C CYS A 215 16.67 17.01 1.67
N LYS A 216 17.98 16.84 1.95
CA LYS A 216 18.99 16.51 0.94
C LYS A 216 18.88 15.09 0.37
N THR A 217 18.48 14.12 1.17
CA THR A 217 18.50 12.69 0.78
C THR A 217 17.13 12.16 0.35
N THR A 218 16.07 12.85 0.75
CA THR A 218 14.69 12.41 0.50
C THR A 218 14.30 12.61 -0.96
N LEU A 219 13.59 11.63 -1.51
CA LEU A 219 13.08 11.67 -2.88
C LEU A 219 12.10 12.83 -3.06
N ASN A 220 12.27 13.57 -4.15
CA ASN A 220 11.55 14.79 -4.50
C ASN A 220 11.60 15.89 -3.42
N ALA A 221 12.48 15.84 -2.42
CA ALA A 221 12.49 16.90 -1.39
C ALA A 221 13.10 18.22 -1.87
N GLN A 222 13.90 18.19 -2.94
CA GLN A 222 14.52 19.37 -3.54
C GLN A 222 13.62 19.93 -4.66
N LEU A 223 13.72 21.23 -4.91
CA LEU A 223 12.98 21.85 -6.00
C LEU A 223 13.58 21.45 -7.36
N PRO A 224 12.81 20.87 -8.29
CA PRO A 224 13.34 20.44 -9.58
C PRO A 224 13.81 21.64 -10.42
N PRO A 225 14.81 21.46 -11.32
CA PRO A 225 15.40 22.55 -12.10
C PRO A 225 14.37 23.41 -12.86
N TYR A 226 13.38 22.78 -13.50
CA TYR A 226 12.34 23.51 -14.25
C TYR A 226 11.44 24.40 -13.35
N LEU A 227 11.22 24.01 -12.08
CA LEU A 227 10.48 24.85 -11.14
C LEU A 227 11.37 25.97 -10.61
N ARG A 228 12.66 25.71 -10.37
CA ARG A 228 13.62 26.75 -9.97
C ARG A 228 13.70 27.85 -11.03
N GLU A 229 13.83 27.47 -12.31
CA GLU A 229 13.79 28.40 -13.43
C GLU A 229 12.48 29.20 -13.46
N ARG A 230 11.33 28.53 -13.33
CA ARG A 230 10.02 29.19 -13.29
C ARG A 230 9.89 30.22 -12.17
N TYR A 231 10.51 29.95 -11.01
CA TYR A 231 10.49 30.86 -9.87
C TYR A 231 11.61 31.89 -9.89
N GLY A 232 12.46 31.91 -10.93
CA GLY A 232 13.61 32.83 -11.02
C GLY A 232 14.69 32.53 -9.99
N LEU A 233 14.76 31.30 -9.50
CA LEU A 233 15.75 30.85 -8.53
C LEU A 233 17.04 30.42 -9.25
N PRO A 234 18.22 30.56 -8.61
CA PRO A 234 19.47 30.09 -9.19
C PRO A 234 19.40 28.58 -9.47
N PRO A 235 20.07 28.08 -10.53
CA PRO A 235 20.14 26.64 -10.78
C PRO A 235 20.79 25.93 -9.59
N LEU A 236 20.48 24.64 -9.42
CA LEU A 236 21.15 23.83 -8.40
C LEU A 236 22.64 23.75 -8.73
N GLU A 237 23.50 23.87 -7.71
CA GLU A 237 24.95 23.72 -7.88
C GLU A 237 25.33 22.31 -8.37
N ASP A 238 24.54 21.33 -7.98
CA ASP A 238 24.69 19.92 -8.34
C ASP A 238 23.42 19.43 -9.03
N GLU A 239 23.53 19.03 -10.30
CA GLU A 239 22.40 18.48 -11.07
C GLU A 239 21.85 17.18 -10.44
N GLU A 240 22.68 16.43 -9.71
CA GLU A 240 22.27 15.22 -8.98
C GLU A 240 21.59 15.52 -7.64
N ALA A 241 21.54 16.80 -7.22
CA ALA A 241 20.87 17.19 -5.99
C ALA A 241 19.36 16.89 -6.04
N PHE A 242 18.72 17.02 -7.21
CA PHE A 242 17.31 16.69 -7.36
C PHE A 242 17.11 15.19 -7.54
N ARG A 243 16.53 14.54 -6.52
CA ARG A 243 16.24 13.10 -6.55
C ARG A 243 14.82 12.84 -7.05
N SER A 244 14.65 12.64 -8.35
CA SER A 244 13.33 12.33 -8.91
C SER A 244 12.76 11.01 -8.38
N VAL A 245 11.44 10.92 -8.26
CA VAL A 245 10.78 9.64 -8.02
C VAL A 245 10.89 8.79 -9.29
N ARG A 246 11.51 7.62 -9.16
CA ARG A 246 11.55 6.62 -10.22
C ARG A 246 10.12 6.20 -10.56
N GLN A 247 9.63 6.67 -11.70
CA GLN A 247 8.35 6.23 -12.24
C GLN A 247 8.53 4.79 -12.73
N GLN A 248 7.78 3.85 -12.13
CA GLN A 248 7.70 2.48 -12.63
C GLN A 248 6.44 2.35 -13.45
N THR A 249 6.61 2.14 -14.75
CA THR A 249 5.50 1.82 -15.64
C THR A 249 5.07 0.36 -15.44
N TRP A 250 3.88 0.02 -15.95
CA TRP A 250 3.41 -1.36 -15.97
C TRP A 250 4.36 -2.28 -16.77
N TRP A 251 5.01 -1.74 -17.81
CA TRP A 251 6.00 -2.43 -18.62
C TRP A 251 7.27 -2.75 -17.82
N ASP A 252 7.79 -1.78 -17.06
CA ASP A 252 8.96 -1.98 -16.20
C ASP A 252 8.72 -3.08 -15.16
N LYS A 253 7.50 -3.16 -14.61
CA LYS A 253 7.11 -4.21 -13.67
C LYS A 253 7.07 -5.58 -14.35
N ALA A 254 6.43 -5.67 -15.51
CA ALA A 254 6.37 -6.91 -16.28
C ALA A 254 7.78 -7.41 -16.69
N GLU A 255 8.66 -6.50 -17.10
CA GLU A 255 10.05 -6.85 -17.43
C GLU A 255 10.85 -7.28 -16.19
N ALA A 256 10.65 -6.63 -15.04
CA ALA A 256 11.27 -7.03 -13.78
C ALA A 256 10.80 -8.42 -13.32
N GLU A 257 9.51 -8.73 -13.47
CA GLU A 257 8.97 -10.06 -13.19
C GLU A 257 9.54 -11.12 -14.12
N ARG A 258 9.65 -10.84 -15.41
CA ARG A 258 10.32 -11.73 -16.38
C ARG A 258 11.77 -12.00 -16.00
N LYS A 259 12.57 -10.96 -15.73
CA LYS A 259 13.97 -11.11 -15.31
C LYS A 259 14.10 -11.89 -14.00
N LYS A 260 13.14 -11.72 -13.09
CA LYS A 260 13.09 -12.51 -11.84
C LYS A 260 12.84 -13.99 -12.12
N GLN A 261 11.87 -14.31 -12.98
CA GLN A 261 11.59 -15.69 -13.40
C GLN A 261 12.78 -16.33 -14.11
N GLU A 262 13.45 -15.60 -15.00
CA GLU A 262 14.66 -16.06 -15.69
C GLU A 262 15.79 -16.39 -14.68
N ARG A 263 16.03 -15.51 -13.69
CA ARG A 263 17.04 -15.76 -12.63
C ARG A 263 16.68 -16.94 -11.73
N GLU A 264 15.39 -17.12 -11.41
CA GLU A 264 14.92 -18.25 -10.62
C GLU A 264 15.11 -19.57 -11.39
N ALA A 265 14.81 -19.58 -12.69
CA ALA A 265 15.04 -20.72 -13.57
C ALA A 265 16.53 -21.06 -13.70
N GLU A 266 17.41 -20.06 -13.90
CA GLU A 266 18.86 -20.26 -13.95
C GLU A 266 19.40 -20.82 -12.63
N THR A 267 18.93 -20.27 -11.50
CA THR A 267 19.33 -20.74 -10.17
C THR A 267 18.86 -22.18 -9.91
N ALA A 268 17.66 -22.55 -10.37
CA ALA A 268 17.14 -23.91 -10.28
C ALA A 268 17.98 -24.88 -11.11
N ALA A 269 18.24 -24.55 -12.38
CA ALA A 269 19.07 -25.37 -13.27
C ALA A 269 20.49 -25.58 -12.71
N ARG A 270 21.11 -24.53 -12.16
CA ARG A 270 22.42 -24.64 -11.52
C ARG A 270 22.40 -25.54 -10.27
N ARG A 271 21.33 -25.50 -9.49
CA ARG A 271 21.16 -26.39 -8.32
C ARG A 271 21.01 -27.84 -8.75
N GLU A 272 20.25 -28.12 -9.80
CA GLU A 272 20.09 -29.46 -10.37
C GLU A 272 21.43 -30.01 -10.90
N GLN A 273 22.20 -29.19 -11.61
CA GLN A 273 23.55 -29.58 -12.07
C GLN A 273 24.48 -29.91 -10.91
N LEU A 274 24.53 -29.06 -9.88
CA LEU A 274 25.35 -29.31 -8.69
C LEU A 274 24.91 -30.56 -7.93
N GLN A 275 23.62 -30.87 -7.93
CA GLN A 275 23.09 -32.08 -7.32
C GLN A 275 23.49 -33.32 -8.15
N ALA A 276 23.33 -33.27 -9.47
CA ALA A 276 23.76 -34.34 -10.37
C ALA A 276 25.27 -34.61 -10.26
N ASP A 277 26.10 -33.56 -10.20
CA ASP A 277 27.55 -33.69 -10.01
C ASP A 277 27.90 -34.32 -8.65
N ARG A 278 27.15 -33.97 -7.60
CA ARG A 278 27.33 -34.57 -6.27
C ARG A 278 26.95 -36.04 -6.26
N ASP A 279 25.83 -36.39 -6.89
CA ASP A 279 25.35 -37.76 -6.98
C ASP A 279 26.30 -38.62 -7.83
N ALA A 280 26.83 -38.08 -8.94
CA ALA A 280 27.84 -38.74 -9.77
C ALA A 280 29.14 -38.99 -9.00
N ARG A 281 29.66 -38.00 -8.27
CA ARG A 281 30.85 -38.16 -7.41
C ARG A 281 30.64 -39.17 -6.28
N LYS A 282 29.41 -39.26 -5.75
CA LYS A 282 29.06 -40.24 -4.72
C LYS A 282 29.03 -41.64 -5.31
N ALA A 283 28.41 -41.83 -6.48
CA ALA A 283 28.38 -43.10 -7.20
C ALA A 283 29.80 -43.57 -7.55
N GLU A 284 30.67 -42.69 -8.07
CA GLU A 284 32.06 -43.02 -8.39
C GLU A 284 32.84 -43.50 -7.13
N ARG A 285 32.63 -42.84 -5.98
CA ARG A 285 33.23 -43.25 -4.71
C ARG A 285 32.73 -44.60 -4.24
N GLU A 286 31.43 -44.89 -4.40
CA GLU A 286 30.83 -46.18 -4.05
C GLU A 286 31.39 -47.29 -4.94
N THR A 287 31.42 -47.10 -6.27
CA THR A 287 32.02 -48.07 -7.21
C THR A 287 33.50 -48.34 -6.90
N ARG A 288 34.28 -47.28 -6.60
CA ARG A 288 35.69 -47.43 -6.22
C ARG A 288 35.86 -48.20 -4.90
N ARG A 289 34.94 -48.01 -3.95
CA ARG A 289 34.94 -48.76 -2.68
C ARG A 289 34.63 -50.24 -2.91
N GLU A 290 33.62 -50.54 -3.71
CA GLU A 290 33.25 -51.93 -4.06
C GLU A 290 34.37 -52.66 -4.81
N GLN A 291 35.07 -51.98 -5.74
CA GLN A 291 36.24 -52.54 -6.42
C GLN A 291 37.36 -52.86 -5.44
N ALA A 292 37.68 -51.94 -4.52
CA ALA A 292 38.70 -52.16 -3.50
C ALA A 292 38.32 -53.30 -2.52
N GLU A 293 37.05 -53.43 -2.16
CA GLU A 293 36.54 -54.53 -1.33
C GLU A 293 36.69 -55.89 -2.04
N ARG A 294 36.41 -55.96 -3.36
CA ARG A 294 36.63 -57.18 -4.16
C ARG A 294 38.10 -57.54 -4.33
N GLU A 295 38.98 -56.56 -4.53
CA GLU A 295 40.43 -56.79 -4.63
C GLU A 295 41.04 -57.23 -3.29
N ALA A 296 40.43 -56.86 -2.17
CA ALA A 296 40.85 -57.26 -0.83
C ALA A 296 40.32 -58.63 -0.40
N GLU A 297 39.39 -59.23 -1.14
CA GLU A 297 38.87 -60.58 -0.87
C GLU A 297 39.97 -61.60 -1.20
N PRO A 298 40.51 -62.33 -0.20
CA PRO A 298 41.62 -63.24 -0.43
C PRO A 298 41.17 -64.36 -1.37
N ALA A 299 42.02 -64.66 -2.36
CA ALA A 299 41.77 -65.74 -3.32
C ALA A 299 41.36 -67.02 -2.57
N PRO A 300 40.33 -67.75 -3.05
CA PRO A 300 39.94 -69.01 -2.44
C PRO A 300 41.18 -69.89 -2.35
N ALA A 301 41.48 -70.37 -1.14
CA ALA A 301 42.59 -71.28 -0.93
C ALA A 301 42.40 -72.46 -1.88
N ASP A 302 43.35 -72.68 -2.78
CA ASP A 302 43.43 -73.90 -3.56
C ASP A 302 43.61 -75.05 -2.55
N ASP A 303 42.51 -75.74 -2.26
CA ASP A 303 42.52 -77.04 -1.57
C ASP A 303 43.18 -78.06 -2.51
N ASP A 304 44.51 -78.05 -2.54
CA ASP A 304 45.36 -79.03 -3.23
C ASP A 304 45.38 -80.34 -2.43
N GLU A 305 44.24 -81.03 -2.45
CA GLU A 305 44.02 -82.36 -1.91
C GLU A 305 44.58 -83.41 -2.90
N ASN A 306 45.90 -83.47 -3.07
CA ASN A 306 46.57 -84.66 -3.60
C ASN A 306 48.11 -84.66 -3.42
N ARG A 307 48.58 -85.22 -2.30
CA ARG A 307 49.93 -85.80 -2.27
C ARG A 307 49.98 -87.05 -1.38
N GLU A 308 49.83 -88.18 -2.06
CA GLU A 308 50.03 -89.54 -1.56
C GLU A 308 51.48 -89.77 -1.07
N GLY A 309 51.62 -90.37 0.12
CA GLY A 309 52.66 -91.32 0.56
C GLY A 309 54.16 -90.92 0.57
N PRO A 310 55.05 -91.70 1.21
CA PRO A 310 54.88 -93.08 1.67
C PRO A 310 55.28 -93.38 3.13
N VAL A 311 54.84 -94.57 3.54
CA VAL A 311 55.24 -95.40 4.67
C VAL A 311 56.67 -95.93 4.46
N ASP A 312 57.48 -95.95 5.53
CA ASP A 312 58.60 -96.89 5.81
C ASP A 312 59.00 -96.63 7.28
N ASP A 313 58.76 -97.53 8.25
CA ASP A 313 59.48 -98.78 8.58
C ASP A 313 60.84 -98.57 9.32
N LEU A 314 61.03 -99.32 10.42
CA LEU A 314 62.28 -99.67 11.16
C LEU A 314 62.81 -98.63 12.20
N ASP A 315 63.30 -98.93 13.41
CA ASP A 315 63.53 -100.14 14.22
C ASP A 315 63.74 -99.68 15.69
N GLU A 316 63.15 -100.41 16.67
CA GLU A 316 63.86 -101.06 17.80
C GLU A 316 63.01 -102.17 18.42
#